data_AF-A0A8S9ZMZ3-F1
#
_entry.id   AF-A0A8S9ZMZ3-F1
#
_cell.length_a   1.000
_cell.length_b   1.000
_cell.length_c   1.000
_cell.angle_alpha   90.00
_cell.angle_beta   90.00
_cell.angle_gamma   90.00
#
_symmetry.space_group_name_H-M   'P 1'
#
loop_
_entity.id
_entity.type
_entity.pdbx_description
1 polymer ?
#
loop_
_entity_poly.entity_id
_entity_poly.type
_entity_poly.pdbx_seq_one_letter_code
_entity_poly.pdbx_strand_id
1 'polypeptide(L)'
;MAQRNRQEFDEFLKFCKSFDTLHKHFLQFLMQRRCIEVALIGQTFLEFYKNDDSIELKFSALDKINTDQNRQVINALRKAIDPMIRRMGLYIVHIADEYSRNMEYWVLASDLNYSPPLLQSSSLQKDELAMFHFWLKLMFSKYKNDEDDDIDSALEDILTNEEINGNTGGELSLVNAFLFAKKKGWTAVRAQKLIDKLWKQQRWIRVMKGDADINQSAKKRKPNKLGDEHSIIRLHPCAIVEIEQLLYQLNVPQCILCKRPIIVSRLSFTCEGCRSCYHANCMLRQLEFPAECSCENCDQVLDEEIIDDFQFDIDNEYIPPKRGQIKVNRSGYNASNNASSNQPFPFLRDN
;
A
#
# COMPACT_ATOMS: atom_id res chain seq x y z
N MET A 1 -5.09 -19.91 -34.47
CA MET A 1 -5.39 -18.77 -33.59
C MET A 1 -4.43 -18.70 -32.40
N ALA A 2 -4.29 -19.76 -31.58
CA ALA A 2 -3.40 -19.77 -30.41
C ALA A 2 -1.92 -19.46 -30.71
N GLN A 3 -1.35 -20.01 -31.79
CA GLN A 3 0.04 -19.77 -32.17
C GLN A 3 0.31 -18.31 -32.60
N ARG A 4 -0.67 -17.68 -33.27
CA ARG A 4 -0.61 -16.27 -33.66
C ARG A 4 -0.67 -15.36 -32.43
N ASN A 5 -1.61 -15.60 -31.52
CA ASN A 5 -1.72 -14.84 -30.27
C ASN A 5 -0.45 -14.94 -29.41
N ARG A 6 0.19 -16.12 -29.39
CA ARG A 6 1.47 -16.31 -28.71
C ARG A 6 2.59 -15.48 -29.34
N GLN A 7 2.70 -15.49 -30.66
CA GLN A 7 3.71 -14.69 -31.36
C GLN A 7 3.50 -13.18 -31.14
N GLU A 8 2.26 -12.71 -31.25
CA GLU A 8 1.92 -11.29 -31.00
C GLU A 8 2.22 -10.90 -29.55
N PHE A 9 1.96 -11.79 -28.58
CA PHE A 9 2.34 -11.57 -27.19
C PHE A 9 3.86 -11.53 -26.99
N ASP A 10 4.62 -12.42 -27.63
CA ASP A 10 6.08 -12.44 -27.53
C ASP A 10 6.70 -11.16 -28.11
N GLU A 11 6.12 -10.60 -29.18
CA GLU A 11 6.53 -9.33 -29.76
C GLU A 11 6.18 -8.15 -28.85
N PHE A 12 4.96 -8.10 -28.30
CA PHE A 12 4.57 -7.13 -27.27
C PHE A 12 5.49 -7.20 -26.03
N LEU A 13 5.87 -8.41 -25.59
CA LEU A 13 6.75 -8.60 -24.45
C LEU A 13 8.19 -8.14 -24.73
N LYS A 14 8.66 -8.20 -25.99
CA LYS A 14 9.94 -7.59 -26.38
C LYS A 14 9.89 -6.07 -26.21
N PHE A 15 8.78 -5.46 -26.62
CA PHE A 15 8.58 -4.02 -26.48
C PHE A 15 8.61 -3.59 -25.00
N CYS A 16 7.97 -4.34 -24.11
CA CYS A 16 7.98 -4.09 -22.65
C CYS A 16 9.38 -4.13 -22.00
N LYS A 17 10.42 -4.60 -22.70
CA LYS A 17 11.79 -4.71 -22.17
C LYS A 17 12.68 -3.50 -22.53
N SER A 18 12.28 -2.68 -23.50
CA SER A 18 13.05 -1.53 -23.97
C SER A 18 12.41 -0.23 -23.52
N PHE A 19 13.08 0.54 -22.68
CA PHE A 19 12.55 1.82 -22.22
C PHE A 19 12.45 2.84 -23.36
N ASP A 20 11.25 3.34 -23.62
CA ASP A 20 10.92 4.24 -24.73
C ASP A 20 9.85 5.28 -24.36
N THR A 21 9.24 5.91 -25.36
CA THR A 21 8.17 6.90 -25.20
C THR A 21 6.93 6.33 -24.51
N LEU A 22 6.55 5.09 -24.78
CA LEU A 22 5.39 4.47 -24.13
C LEU A 22 5.64 4.19 -22.66
N HIS A 23 6.86 3.79 -22.29
CA HIS A 23 7.23 3.65 -20.88
C HIS A 23 7.17 4.99 -20.15
N LYS A 24 7.54 6.10 -20.81
CA LYS A 24 7.39 7.45 -20.26
C LYS A 24 5.92 7.81 -20.07
N HIS A 25 5.05 7.52 -21.04
CA HIS A 25 3.60 7.76 -20.90
C HIS A 25 2.98 6.93 -19.78
N PHE A 26 3.37 5.64 -19.67
CA PHE A 26 2.93 4.79 -18.57
C PHE A 26 3.43 5.31 -17.21
N LEU A 27 4.66 5.80 -17.13
CA LEU A 27 5.18 6.46 -15.93
C LEU A 27 4.42 7.75 -15.59
N GLN A 28 4.12 8.60 -16.58
CA GLN A 28 3.29 9.79 -16.38
C GLN A 28 1.90 9.42 -15.86
N PHE A 29 1.30 8.35 -16.40
CA PHE A 29 0.06 7.80 -15.90
C PHE A 29 0.19 7.35 -14.44
N LEU A 30 1.26 6.63 -14.08
CA LEU A 30 1.52 6.22 -12.70
C LEU A 30 1.74 7.42 -11.77
N MET A 31 2.42 8.48 -12.21
CA MET A 31 2.59 9.71 -11.43
C MET A 31 1.24 10.42 -11.19
N GLN A 32 0.35 10.44 -12.18
CA GLN A 32 -0.98 11.06 -12.06
C GLN A 32 -1.94 10.22 -11.21
N ARG A 33 -1.90 8.89 -11.35
CA ARG A 33 -2.79 7.96 -10.63
C ARG A 33 -2.26 7.56 -9.26
N ARG A 34 -0.94 7.73 -9.03
CA ARG A 34 -0.14 7.32 -7.86
C ARG A 34 -0.03 5.81 -7.64
N CYS A 35 -1.05 5.06 -8.03
CA CYS A 35 -1.07 3.61 -7.94
C CYS A 35 -1.89 2.97 -9.07
N ILE A 36 -1.62 1.70 -9.34
CA ILE A 36 -2.39 0.84 -10.24
C ILE A 36 -2.52 -0.56 -9.62
N GLU A 37 -3.68 -1.21 -9.80
CA GLU A 37 -3.88 -2.61 -9.42
C GLU A 37 -2.99 -3.52 -10.27
N VAL A 38 -2.32 -4.47 -9.63
CA VAL A 38 -1.38 -5.39 -10.27
C VAL A 38 -2.06 -6.17 -11.40
N ALA A 39 -3.31 -6.60 -11.20
CA ALA A 39 -4.09 -7.33 -12.20
C ALA A 39 -4.34 -6.53 -13.50
N LEU A 40 -4.28 -5.19 -13.45
CA LEU A 40 -4.60 -4.31 -14.57
C LEU A 40 -3.36 -3.81 -15.33
N ILE A 41 -2.15 -3.95 -14.78
CA ILE A 41 -0.93 -3.35 -15.34
C ILE A 41 -0.72 -3.71 -16.81
N GLY A 42 -0.71 -5.00 -17.13
CA GLY A 42 -0.45 -5.48 -18.48
C GLY A 42 -1.50 -4.99 -19.46
N GLN A 43 -2.78 -5.07 -19.08
CA GLN A 43 -3.88 -4.60 -19.91
C GLN A 43 -3.79 -3.10 -20.16
N THR A 44 -3.52 -2.29 -19.12
CA THR A 44 -3.34 -0.85 -19.25
C THR A 44 -2.15 -0.52 -20.16
N PHE A 45 -1.02 -1.21 -20.01
CA PHE A 45 0.14 -0.98 -20.89
C PHE A 45 -0.14 -1.38 -22.34
N LEU A 46 -0.90 -2.46 -22.57
CA LEU A 46 -1.36 -2.86 -23.90
C LEU A 46 -2.27 -1.80 -24.53
N GLU A 47 -3.12 -1.14 -23.75
CA GLU A 47 -3.94 -0.03 -24.24
C GLU A 47 -3.09 1.17 -24.68
N PHE A 48 -2.05 1.53 -23.92
CA PHE A 48 -1.07 2.54 -24.35
C PHE A 48 -0.40 2.13 -25.67
N TYR A 49 0.02 0.87 -25.76
CA TYR A 49 0.63 0.31 -26.96
C TYR A 49 -0.27 0.39 -28.20
N LYS A 50 -1.55 0.01 -28.07
CA LYS A 50 -2.52 0.04 -29.17
C LYS A 50 -2.87 1.44 -29.65
N ASN A 51 -2.86 2.41 -28.74
CA ASN A 51 -3.20 3.80 -29.02
C ASN A 51 -2.01 4.63 -29.54
N ASP A 52 -0.82 4.05 -29.63
CA ASP A 52 0.34 4.73 -30.20
C ASP A 52 0.32 4.65 -31.74
N ASP A 53 0.18 5.80 -32.39
CA ASP A 53 0.17 5.91 -33.84
C ASP A 53 1.55 5.76 -34.48
N SER A 54 2.63 5.84 -33.69
CA SER A 54 3.99 5.64 -34.19
C SER A 54 4.35 4.17 -34.42
N ILE A 55 3.53 3.25 -33.91
CA ILE A 55 3.76 1.82 -34.03
C ILE A 55 3.06 1.31 -35.30
N GLU A 56 3.83 1.17 -36.38
CA GLU A 56 3.37 0.68 -37.68
C GLU A 56 2.77 -0.75 -37.59
N LEU A 57 3.22 -1.53 -36.61
CA LEU A 57 2.74 -2.89 -36.33
C LEU A 57 1.66 -2.86 -35.23
N LYS A 58 0.46 -2.36 -35.55
CA LYS A 58 -0.70 -2.52 -34.66
C LYS A 58 -1.11 -4.00 -34.64
N PHE A 59 -0.76 -4.71 -33.57
CA PHE A 59 -1.21 -6.08 -33.32
C PHE A 59 -2.71 -6.08 -33.08
N SER A 60 -3.47 -6.40 -34.12
CA SER A 60 -4.93 -6.37 -34.05
C SER A 60 -5.54 -7.57 -33.33
N ALA A 61 -4.78 -8.63 -33.00
CA ALA A 61 -5.35 -9.85 -32.42
C ALA A 61 -5.09 -10.01 -30.91
N LEU A 62 -4.09 -9.35 -30.33
CA LEU A 62 -3.87 -9.36 -28.89
C LEU A 62 -4.84 -8.41 -28.16
N ASP A 63 -6.03 -8.89 -27.80
CA ASP A 63 -7.07 -8.08 -27.15
C ASP A 63 -7.06 -8.10 -25.62
N LYS A 64 -6.59 -9.20 -25.04
CA LYS A 64 -6.60 -9.41 -23.60
C LYS A 64 -5.30 -10.05 -23.13
N ILE A 65 -4.88 -9.67 -21.94
CA ILE A 65 -3.75 -10.24 -21.22
C ILE A 65 -4.30 -11.09 -20.08
N ASN A 66 -3.92 -12.37 -20.05
CA ASN A 66 -4.26 -13.26 -18.93
C ASN A 66 -3.31 -13.06 -17.73
N THR A 67 -3.57 -13.71 -16.61
CA THR A 67 -2.79 -13.55 -15.36
C THR A 67 -1.30 -13.88 -15.51
N ASP A 68 -0.94 -14.94 -16.24
CA ASP A 68 0.46 -15.32 -16.45
C ASP A 68 1.18 -14.33 -17.37
N GLN A 69 0.52 -13.95 -18.47
CA GLN A 69 1.01 -12.92 -19.38
C GLN A 69 1.21 -11.59 -18.66
N ASN A 70 0.27 -11.20 -17.79
CA ASN A 70 0.38 -10.00 -16.97
C ASN A 70 1.63 -10.04 -16.08
N ARG A 71 1.89 -11.18 -15.44
CA ARG A 71 3.10 -11.39 -14.62
C ARG A 71 4.38 -11.23 -15.46
N GLN A 72 4.40 -11.75 -16.69
CA GLN A 72 5.54 -11.57 -17.59
C GLN A 72 5.75 -10.11 -18.00
N VAL A 73 4.66 -9.39 -18.31
CA VAL A 73 4.68 -7.97 -18.67
C VAL A 73 5.16 -7.12 -17.50
N ILE A 74 4.61 -7.32 -16.30
CA ILE A 74 5.05 -6.69 -15.04
C ILE A 74 6.56 -6.83 -14.85
N ASN A 75 7.08 -8.05 -14.98
CA ASN A 75 8.51 -8.32 -14.82
C ASN A 75 9.37 -7.61 -15.89
N ALA A 76 8.89 -7.55 -17.13
CA ALA A 76 9.57 -6.83 -18.20
C ALA A 76 9.57 -5.32 -17.94
N LEU A 77 8.41 -4.75 -17.61
CA LEU A 77 8.23 -3.33 -17.32
C LEU A 77 9.11 -2.88 -16.15
N ARG A 78 9.17 -3.64 -15.04
CA ARG A 78 10.06 -3.30 -13.91
C ARG A 78 11.52 -3.23 -14.32
N LYS A 79 12.00 -4.18 -15.14
CA LYS A 79 13.39 -4.18 -15.62
C LYS A 79 13.71 -2.94 -16.45
N ALA A 80 12.75 -2.47 -17.25
CA ALA A 80 12.92 -1.26 -18.07
C ALA A 80 12.78 0.03 -17.26
N ILE A 81 11.81 0.08 -16.34
CA ILE A 81 11.40 1.30 -15.63
C ILE A 81 12.22 1.56 -14.38
N ASP A 82 12.46 0.54 -13.52
CA ASP A 82 13.10 0.71 -12.21
C ASP A 82 14.45 1.45 -12.30
N PRO A 83 15.35 1.16 -13.28
CA PRO A 83 16.62 1.90 -13.41
C PRO A 83 16.45 3.39 -13.70
N MET A 84 15.38 3.76 -14.41
CA MET A 84 15.12 5.15 -14.80
C MET A 84 14.54 5.94 -13.64
N ILE A 85 13.56 5.38 -12.93
CA ILE A 85 12.92 6.08 -11.80
C ILE A 85 13.84 6.18 -10.58
N ARG A 86 14.70 5.18 -10.32
CA ARG A 86 15.67 5.24 -9.22
C ARG A 86 16.64 6.41 -9.34
N ARG A 87 17.00 6.81 -10.56
CA ARG A 87 17.84 7.99 -10.80
C ARG A 87 17.16 9.30 -10.39
N MET A 88 15.83 9.29 -10.30
CA MET A 88 15.01 10.43 -9.87
C MET A 88 14.63 10.35 -8.38
N GLY A 89 15.19 9.40 -7.63
CA GLY A 89 14.78 9.16 -6.24
C GLY A 89 13.34 8.66 -6.11
N LEU A 90 12.87 7.91 -7.12
CA LEU A 90 11.55 7.28 -7.16
C LEU A 90 11.70 5.76 -7.30
N TYR A 91 10.74 5.01 -6.76
CA TYR A 91 10.72 3.56 -6.87
C TYR A 91 9.29 3.03 -6.86
N ILE A 92 9.08 1.86 -7.47
CA ILE A 92 7.77 1.18 -7.44
C ILE A 92 7.75 0.20 -6.26
N VAL A 93 6.76 0.37 -5.39
CA VAL A 93 6.44 -0.55 -4.32
C VAL A 93 5.29 -1.44 -4.74
N HIS A 94 5.51 -2.75 -4.64
CA HIS A 94 4.43 -3.72 -4.72
C HIS A 94 3.89 -3.96 -3.31
N ILE A 95 2.64 -3.56 -3.08
CA ILE A 95 1.97 -3.65 -1.77
C ILE A 95 0.62 -4.35 -1.93
N ALA A 96 0.29 -5.24 -1.01
CA ALA A 96 -1.03 -5.86 -0.94
C ALA A 96 -1.98 -4.99 -0.11
N ASP A 97 -3.27 -5.00 -0.45
CA ASP A 97 -4.30 -4.35 0.36
C ASP A 97 -4.52 -5.18 1.63
N GLU A 98 -4.26 -4.60 2.80
CA GLU A 98 -4.48 -5.31 4.06
C GLU A 98 -5.96 -5.61 4.30
N TYR A 99 -6.87 -4.84 3.69
CA TYR A 99 -8.31 -5.08 3.77
C TYR A 99 -8.81 -6.08 2.71
N SER A 100 -7.97 -6.48 1.75
CA SER A 100 -8.35 -7.41 0.69
C SER A 100 -7.20 -8.31 0.24
N ARG A 101 -7.35 -9.60 0.46
CA ARG A 101 -6.35 -10.63 0.13
C ARG A 101 -5.95 -10.68 -1.35
N ASN A 102 -6.90 -10.40 -2.24
CA ASN A 102 -6.74 -10.59 -3.68
C ASN A 102 -6.38 -9.31 -4.42
N MET A 103 -6.24 -8.19 -3.71
CA MET A 103 -5.91 -6.91 -4.31
C MET A 103 -4.48 -6.53 -3.97
N GLU A 104 -3.69 -6.32 -5.01
CA GLU A 104 -2.32 -5.84 -4.90
C GLU A 104 -2.13 -4.65 -5.81
N TYR A 105 -1.25 -3.75 -5.43
CA TYR A 105 -1.00 -2.50 -6.12
C TYR A 105 0.48 -2.31 -6.41
N TRP A 106 0.77 -1.68 -7.53
CA TRP A 106 1.98 -0.92 -7.72
C TRP A 106 1.73 0.51 -7.27
N VAL A 107 2.51 0.99 -6.32
CA VAL A 107 2.52 2.36 -5.84
C VAL A 107 3.84 2.99 -6.22
N LEU A 108 3.80 4.17 -6.83
CA LEU A 108 5.01 4.96 -7.11
C LEU A 108 5.37 5.75 -5.85
N ALA A 109 6.52 5.43 -5.26
CA ALA A 109 7.03 6.05 -4.03
C ALA A 109 8.27 6.89 -4.31
N SER A 110 8.67 7.72 -3.34
CA SER A 110 9.89 8.52 -3.40
C SER A 110 10.83 8.20 -2.25
N ASP A 111 12.13 8.17 -2.52
CA ASP A 111 13.21 8.06 -1.53
C ASP A 111 13.35 9.34 -0.70
N LEU A 112 12.74 10.43 -1.16
CA LEU A 112 12.60 11.66 -0.39
C LEU A 112 11.58 11.42 0.72
N ASN A 113 12.00 10.64 1.71
CA ASN A 113 11.25 10.36 2.93
C ASN A 113 10.60 11.64 3.45
N TYR A 114 9.28 11.60 3.60
CA TYR A 114 8.46 12.50 4.42
C TYR A 114 9.08 13.87 4.72
N SER A 115 9.46 14.61 3.67
CA SER A 115 9.94 15.97 3.87
C SER A 115 8.70 16.85 4.00
N PRO A 116 8.58 17.70 5.03
CA PRO A 116 7.53 18.72 5.11
C PRO A 116 7.31 19.51 3.79
N PRO A 117 8.33 19.73 2.93
CA PRO A 117 8.15 20.25 1.57
C PRO A 117 7.28 19.40 0.62
N LEU A 118 7.31 18.06 0.68
CA LEU A 118 6.43 17.22 -0.15
C LEU A 118 4.95 17.33 0.28
N LEU A 119 4.71 17.51 1.58
CA LEU A 119 3.39 17.87 2.10
C LEU A 119 2.98 19.29 1.66
N GLN A 120 3.92 20.22 1.48
CA GLN A 120 3.64 21.54 0.90
C GLN A 120 3.40 21.48 -0.62
N SER A 121 3.92 20.46 -1.32
CA SER A 121 3.59 20.17 -2.72
C SER A 121 2.24 19.45 -2.86
N SER A 122 1.71 18.90 -1.76
CA SER A 122 0.35 18.38 -1.73
C SER A 122 -0.66 19.51 -1.88
N SER A 123 -1.80 19.23 -2.50
CA SER A 123 -2.92 20.18 -2.63
C SER A 123 -3.64 20.46 -1.30
N LEU A 124 -3.09 19.98 -0.17
CA LEU A 124 -3.67 20.10 1.16
C LEU A 124 -3.09 21.31 1.90
N GLN A 125 -3.98 22.04 2.58
CA GLN A 125 -3.61 23.12 3.48
C GLN A 125 -3.00 22.57 4.78
N LYS A 126 -2.25 23.40 5.51
CA LYS A 126 -1.59 22.98 6.77
C LYS A 126 -2.59 22.44 7.80
N ASP A 127 -3.76 23.04 7.91
CA ASP A 127 -4.80 22.60 8.83
C ASP A 127 -5.58 21.37 8.33
N GLU A 128 -5.68 21.19 7.01
CA GLU A 128 -6.13 19.93 6.38
C GLU A 128 -5.19 18.76 6.70
N LEU A 129 -3.89 18.99 6.65
CA LEU A 129 -2.89 18.01 7.06
C LEU A 129 -2.96 17.72 8.56
N ALA A 130 -3.11 18.76 9.39
CA ALA A 130 -3.28 18.57 10.83
C ALA A 130 -4.54 17.75 11.14
N MET A 131 -5.66 18.03 10.47
CA MET A 131 -6.90 17.26 10.62
C MET A 131 -6.71 15.80 10.21
N PHE A 132 -6.04 15.54 9.08
CA PHE A 132 -5.73 14.17 8.67
C PHE A 132 -4.84 13.45 9.67
N HIS A 133 -3.82 14.12 10.21
CA HIS A 133 -2.97 13.55 11.25
C HIS A 133 -3.76 13.19 12.51
N PHE A 134 -4.71 14.03 12.93
CA PHE A 134 -5.62 13.67 14.03
C PHE A 134 -6.48 12.46 13.71
N TRP A 135 -6.97 12.30 12.48
CA TRP A 135 -7.70 11.09 12.09
C TRP A 135 -6.84 9.84 12.14
N LEU A 136 -5.55 9.93 11.75
CA LEU A 136 -4.61 8.81 11.93
C LEU A 136 -4.43 8.46 13.40
N LYS A 137 -4.23 9.47 14.26
CA LYS A 137 -4.16 9.30 15.72
C LYS A 137 -5.40 8.58 16.27
N LEU A 138 -6.59 8.90 15.78
CA LEU A 138 -7.83 8.20 16.16
C LEU A 138 -7.84 6.74 15.65
N MET A 139 -7.50 6.50 14.37
CA MET A 139 -7.41 5.15 13.76
C MET A 139 -6.43 4.22 14.50
N PHE A 140 -5.39 4.78 15.09
CA PHE A 140 -4.31 4.05 15.77
C PHE A 140 -4.26 4.33 17.27
N SER A 141 -5.37 4.79 17.85
CA SER A 141 -5.47 5.17 19.27
C SER A 141 -5.12 4.05 20.25
N LYS A 142 -5.21 2.79 19.85
CA LYS A 142 -4.76 1.65 20.65
C LYS A 142 -3.24 1.49 20.78
N TYR A 143 -2.47 2.22 19.96
CA TYR A 143 -1.01 2.24 20.00
C TYR A 143 -0.48 3.55 20.61
N LYS A 144 -1.34 4.28 21.32
CA LYS A 144 -1.01 5.54 21.99
C LYS A 144 0.23 5.41 22.89
N ASN A 145 1.01 6.49 22.91
CA ASN A 145 1.88 6.81 24.02
C ASN A 145 1.05 7.58 25.05
N ASP A 146 1.31 7.37 26.34
CA ASP A 146 0.57 7.98 27.48
C ASP A 146 0.67 9.54 27.55
N GLU A 147 1.28 10.21 26.58
CA GLU A 147 1.62 11.64 26.60
C GLU A 147 0.74 12.52 25.68
N ASP A 148 -0.39 12.01 25.17
CA ASP A 148 -1.17 12.65 24.09
C ASP A 148 -2.57 13.12 24.55
N ASP A 149 -2.58 14.03 25.54
CA ASP A 149 -3.77 14.59 26.24
C ASP A 149 -4.89 15.07 25.28
N ASP A 150 -4.50 15.61 24.12
CA ASP A 150 -5.40 16.14 23.08
C ASP A 150 -6.28 15.06 22.43
N ILE A 151 -5.78 13.82 22.37
CA ILE A 151 -6.55 12.67 21.86
C ILE A 151 -7.41 12.10 22.98
N ASP A 152 -6.94 12.09 24.23
CA ASP A 152 -7.69 11.52 25.36
C ASP A 152 -8.99 12.26 25.61
N SER A 153 -8.97 13.59 25.69
CA SER A 153 -10.20 14.39 25.79
C SER A 153 -11.14 14.17 24.59
N ALA A 154 -10.58 14.03 23.39
CA ALA A 154 -11.38 13.80 22.19
C ALA A 154 -12.01 12.40 22.17
N LEU A 155 -11.28 11.39 22.63
CA LEU A 155 -11.76 10.02 22.75
C LEU A 155 -12.80 9.90 23.86
N GLU A 156 -12.59 10.41 25.07
CA GLU A 156 -13.56 10.28 26.18
C GLU A 156 -14.98 10.69 25.77
N ASP A 157 -15.11 11.80 25.05
CA ASP A 157 -16.38 12.28 24.50
C ASP A 157 -16.92 11.49 23.28
N ILE A 158 -16.05 10.84 22.49
CA ILE A 158 -16.47 9.97 21.37
C ILE A 158 -16.90 8.60 21.92
N LEU A 159 -16.18 8.11 22.94
CA LEU A 159 -16.35 6.82 23.60
C LEU A 159 -17.57 6.76 24.53
N THR A 160 -18.06 7.90 25.00
CA THR A 160 -19.30 7.97 25.79
C THR A 160 -20.57 7.67 24.98
N ASN A 161 -20.49 7.58 23.65
CA ASN A 161 -21.66 7.36 22.79
C ASN A 161 -21.71 6.01 22.05
N GLU A 162 -20.63 5.22 22.01
CA GLU A 162 -20.62 3.92 21.33
C GLU A 162 -19.76 2.90 22.11
N GLU A 163 -20.32 1.72 22.39
CA GLU A 163 -19.54 0.54 22.75
C GLU A 163 -18.52 0.32 21.62
N ILE A 164 -17.23 0.48 21.94
CA ILE A 164 -16.14 0.19 21.02
C ILE A 164 -16.20 -1.31 20.72
N ASN A 165 -16.97 -1.71 19.71
CA ASN A 165 -16.84 -3.02 19.10
C ASN A 165 -15.45 -3.08 18.48
N GLY A 166 -14.48 -3.55 19.28
CA GLY A 166 -13.10 -3.86 18.94
C GLY A 166 -12.46 -2.89 17.96
N ASN A 167 -11.77 -1.85 18.46
CA ASN A 167 -10.97 -0.92 17.67
C ASN A 167 -9.98 -1.68 16.76
N THR A 168 -10.42 -1.96 15.53
CA THR A 168 -9.61 -2.51 14.46
C THR A 168 -8.66 -1.40 14.06
N GLY A 169 -7.36 -1.61 14.29
CA GLY A 169 -6.36 -0.63 13.87
C GLY A 169 -6.59 -0.24 12.40
N GLY A 170 -6.47 1.05 12.10
CA GLY A 170 -6.53 1.54 10.73
C GLY A 170 -7.92 1.83 10.16
N GLU A 171 -9.00 1.65 10.92
CA GLU A 171 -10.36 2.03 10.51
C GLU A 171 -10.86 3.19 11.37
N LEU A 172 -11.60 4.13 10.77
CA LEU A 172 -12.25 5.24 11.46
C LEU A 172 -13.69 5.39 10.99
N SER A 173 -14.66 5.30 11.89
CA SER A 173 -16.06 5.62 11.55
C SER A 173 -16.15 7.04 10.96
N LEU A 174 -16.88 7.17 9.86
CA LEU A 174 -17.11 8.45 9.21
C LEU A 174 -17.82 9.43 10.16
N VAL A 175 -18.71 8.92 11.03
CA VAL A 175 -19.38 9.71 12.07
C VAL A 175 -18.34 10.28 13.04
N ASN A 176 -17.41 9.45 13.52
CA ASN A 176 -16.35 9.88 14.44
C ASN A 176 -15.41 10.90 13.80
N ALA A 177 -15.07 10.74 12.51
CA ALA A 177 -14.30 11.72 11.76
C ALA A 177 -15.00 13.10 11.72
N PHE A 178 -16.32 13.14 11.48
CA PHE A 178 -17.10 14.38 11.46
C PHE A 178 -17.29 14.99 12.85
N LEU A 179 -17.57 14.18 13.87
CA LEU A 179 -17.69 14.64 15.26
C LEU A 179 -16.39 15.29 15.73
N PHE A 180 -15.25 14.65 15.48
CA PHE A 180 -13.94 15.20 15.80
C PHE A 180 -13.68 16.51 15.05
N ALA A 181 -13.96 16.54 13.75
CA ALA A 181 -13.79 17.76 12.95
C ALA A 181 -14.65 18.91 13.52
N LYS A 182 -15.90 18.64 13.90
CA LYS A 182 -16.79 19.63 14.53
C LYS A 182 -16.20 20.21 15.83
N LYS A 183 -15.60 19.38 16.69
CA LYS A 183 -14.95 19.84 17.92
C LYS A 183 -13.75 20.76 17.66
N LYS A 184 -12.98 20.47 16.62
CA LYS A 184 -11.88 21.34 16.16
C LYS A 184 -12.37 22.54 15.34
N GLY A 185 -13.68 22.86 15.40
CA GLY A 185 -14.27 24.04 14.76
C GLY A 185 -14.53 23.91 13.26
N TRP A 186 -14.44 22.70 12.69
CA TRP A 186 -14.69 22.49 11.26
C TRP A 186 -16.17 22.22 10.98
N THR A 187 -16.67 22.76 9.88
CA THR A 187 -18.00 22.40 9.37
C THR A 187 -17.97 21.02 8.71
N ALA A 188 -19.11 20.32 8.70
CA ALA A 188 -19.24 19.05 7.99
C ALA A 188 -18.89 19.18 6.50
N VAL A 189 -19.27 20.29 5.86
CA VAL A 189 -18.91 20.57 4.46
C VAL A 189 -17.39 20.63 4.27
N ARG A 190 -16.66 21.25 5.21
CA ARG A 190 -15.21 21.34 5.16
C ARG A 190 -14.54 19.98 5.36
N ALA A 191 -14.99 19.21 6.33
CA ALA A 191 -14.50 17.85 6.57
C ALA A 191 -14.75 16.93 5.37
N GLN A 192 -15.93 17.01 4.74
CA GLN A 192 -16.23 16.25 3.52
C GLN A 192 -15.32 16.66 2.35
N LYS A 193 -15.01 17.96 2.20
CA LYS A 193 -14.04 18.42 1.18
C LYS A 193 -12.66 17.82 1.41
N LEU A 194 -12.21 17.71 2.66
CA LEU A 194 -10.95 17.05 2.98
C LEU A 194 -10.97 15.58 2.59
N ILE A 195 -12.04 14.84 2.94
CA ILE A 195 -12.22 13.44 2.54
C ILE A 195 -12.13 13.30 1.02
N ASP A 196 -12.83 14.17 0.28
CA ASP A 196 -12.81 14.20 -1.17
C ASP A 196 -11.40 14.46 -1.74
N LYS A 197 -10.62 15.37 -1.14
CA LYS A 197 -9.23 15.63 -1.55
C LYS A 197 -8.34 14.42 -1.26
N LEU A 198 -8.43 13.85 -0.06
CA LEU A 198 -7.65 12.69 0.36
C LEU A 198 -7.93 11.48 -0.54
N TRP A 199 -9.17 11.28 -0.97
CA TRP A 199 -9.52 10.23 -1.93
C TRP A 199 -9.12 10.57 -3.38
N LYS A 200 -9.64 11.67 -3.93
CA LYS A 200 -9.58 11.94 -5.38
C LYS A 200 -8.20 12.42 -5.82
N GLN A 201 -7.54 13.22 -5.00
CA GLN A 201 -6.26 13.86 -5.34
C GLN A 201 -5.10 13.06 -4.75
N GLN A 202 -5.18 12.72 -3.46
CA GLN A 202 -4.07 12.07 -2.77
C GLN A 202 -4.11 10.54 -2.84
N ARG A 203 -5.28 9.93 -3.07
CA ARG A 203 -5.47 8.46 -3.00
C ARG A 203 -5.02 7.87 -1.66
N TRP A 204 -5.19 8.61 -0.56
CA TRP A 204 -4.74 8.19 0.77
C TRP A 204 -5.79 7.43 1.57
N ILE A 205 -7.08 7.66 1.31
CA ILE A 205 -8.16 7.02 2.05
C ILE A 205 -9.18 6.38 1.12
N ARG A 206 -9.90 5.37 1.60
CA ARG A 206 -11.17 4.89 1.02
C ARG A 206 -12.30 5.09 2.02
N VAL A 207 -13.50 5.37 1.53
CA VAL A 207 -14.71 5.41 2.33
C VAL A 207 -15.57 4.23 1.90
N MET A 208 -16.03 3.44 2.86
CA MET A 208 -16.61 2.11 2.62
C MET A 208 -17.91 2.00 3.39
N LYS A 209 -18.95 1.39 2.81
CA LYS A 209 -20.27 1.17 3.46
C LYS A 209 -20.49 -0.34 3.47
N GLY A 210 -20.27 -0.97 4.61
CA GLY A 210 -20.03 -2.42 4.66
C GLY A 210 -18.79 -2.78 3.82
N ASP A 211 -18.93 -3.80 2.96
CA ASP A 211 -17.85 -4.23 2.06
C ASP A 211 -17.77 -3.42 0.76
N ALA A 212 -18.79 -2.60 0.46
CA ALA A 212 -18.85 -1.84 -0.78
C ALA A 212 -17.98 -0.59 -0.75
N ASP A 213 -17.12 -0.42 -1.76
CA ASP A 213 -16.38 0.82 -2.01
C ASP A 213 -17.32 1.89 -2.55
N ILE A 214 -17.72 2.76 -1.64
CA ILE A 214 -18.60 3.91 -1.89
C ILE A 214 -18.00 4.80 -2.98
N ASN A 215 -16.68 4.91 -3.01
CA ASN A 215 -15.97 5.86 -3.84
C ASN A 215 -15.87 5.44 -5.31
N GLN A 216 -16.12 4.16 -5.63
CA GLN A 216 -16.12 3.65 -7.01
C GLN A 216 -17.49 3.82 -7.71
N SER A 217 -18.55 4.08 -6.95
CA SER A 217 -19.90 4.24 -7.50
C SER A 217 -20.08 5.60 -8.20
N ALA A 218 -19.84 5.64 -9.51
CA ALA A 218 -19.87 6.84 -10.39
C ALA A 218 -21.24 7.55 -10.53
N LYS A 219 -22.28 7.13 -9.81
CA LYS A 219 -23.61 7.77 -9.88
C LYS A 219 -23.60 9.05 -9.03
N LYS A 220 -23.79 10.20 -9.68
CA LYS A 220 -23.95 11.54 -9.06
C LYS A 220 -24.81 11.45 -7.80
N ARG A 221 -24.17 11.60 -6.64
CA ARG A 221 -24.86 11.56 -5.36
C ARG A 221 -25.44 12.92 -5.02
N LYS A 222 -26.69 12.92 -4.52
CA LYS A 222 -27.16 14.02 -3.68
C LYS A 222 -26.35 13.98 -2.38
N PRO A 223 -25.98 15.14 -1.78
CA PRO A 223 -25.36 15.14 -0.46
C PRO A 223 -26.32 14.46 0.51
N ASN A 224 -26.00 13.23 0.92
CA ASN A 224 -26.79 12.52 1.91
C ASN A 224 -26.77 13.33 3.22
N LYS A 225 -27.90 13.29 3.92
CA LYS A 225 -27.98 13.67 5.34
C LYS A 225 -26.82 13.00 6.08
N LEU A 226 -26.18 13.74 6.97
CA LEU A 226 -25.01 13.32 7.76
C LEU A 226 -25.04 11.82 8.08
N GLY A 227 -24.01 11.10 7.62
CA GLY A 227 -23.62 9.77 8.09
C GLY A 227 -24.65 8.66 7.87
N ASP A 228 -24.44 7.82 6.86
CA ASP A 228 -24.86 6.43 7.04
C ASP A 228 -23.99 5.88 8.18
N GLU A 229 -24.61 5.46 9.30
CA GLU A 229 -23.96 5.05 10.55
C GLU A 229 -22.90 3.94 10.37
N HIS A 230 -22.91 3.23 9.24
CA HIS A 230 -21.99 2.14 8.93
C HIS A 230 -20.88 2.49 7.92
N SER A 231 -20.63 3.77 7.67
CA SER A 231 -19.54 4.19 6.77
C SER A 231 -18.21 4.28 7.51
N ILE A 232 -17.18 3.63 7.00
CA ILE A 232 -15.82 3.63 7.56
C ILE A 232 -14.83 4.25 6.60
N ILE A 233 -13.86 4.98 7.15
CA ILE A 233 -12.68 5.48 6.47
C ILE A 233 -11.54 4.50 6.73
N ARG A 234 -10.87 4.06 5.66
CA ARG A 234 -9.71 3.16 5.70
C ARG A 234 -8.51 3.82 5.02
N LEU A 235 -7.30 3.42 5.38
CA LEU A 235 -6.12 3.83 4.60
C LEU A 235 -6.05 3.06 3.28
N HIS A 236 -5.75 3.79 2.20
CA HIS A 236 -5.44 3.20 0.91
C HIS A 236 -4.00 2.66 0.92
N PRO A 237 -3.66 1.59 0.19
CA PRO A 237 -2.28 1.09 0.09
C PRO A 237 -1.24 2.16 -0.32
N CYS A 238 -1.67 3.15 -1.12
CA CYS A 238 -0.87 4.31 -1.47
C CYS A 238 -0.48 5.16 -0.26
N ALA A 239 -1.39 5.39 0.69
CA ALA A 239 -1.06 6.08 1.94
C ALA A 239 -0.03 5.29 2.74
N ILE A 240 -0.21 3.97 2.90
CA ILE A 240 0.70 3.12 3.70
C ILE A 240 2.15 3.29 3.26
N VAL A 241 2.38 3.36 1.95
CA VAL A 241 3.72 3.56 1.36
C VAL A 241 4.21 4.99 1.55
N GLU A 242 3.36 5.99 1.31
CA GLU A 242 3.79 7.38 1.30
C GLU A 242 3.92 8.01 2.68
N ILE A 243 3.08 7.60 3.63
CA ILE A 243 3.03 8.10 5.01
C ILE A 243 3.63 7.12 6.02
N GLU A 244 4.43 6.17 5.54
CA GLU A 244 5.04 5.10 6.33
C GLU A 244 5.75 5.62 7.59
N GLN A 245 6.56 6.67 7.46
CA GLN A 245 7.28 7.27 8.58
C GLN A 245 6.35 7.86 9.64
N LEU A 246 5.24 8.48 9.22
CA LEU A 246 4.23 9.00 10.14
C LEU A 246 3.52 7.87 10.90
N LEU A 247 3.30 6.72 10.25
CA LEU A 247 2.71 5.56 10.91
C LEU A 247 3.64 4.99 11.98
N TYR A 248 4.96 4.98 11.75
CA TYR A 248 5.91 4.59 12.79
C TYR A 248 5.95 5.58 13.96
N GLN A 249 5.79 6.88 13.70
CA GLN A 249 5.67 7.89 14.77
C GLN A 249 4.40 7.69 15.62
N LEU A 250 3.38 7.01 15.08
CA LEU A 250 2.16 6.62 15.80
C LEU A 250 2.27 5.22 16.43
N ASN A 251 3.49 4.67 16.54
CA ASN A 251 3.80 3.33 17.06
C ASN A 251 3.00 2.20 16.40
N VAL A 252 2.63 2.35 15.12
CA VAL A 252 1.98 1.26 14.41
C VAL A 252 2.96 0.09 14.30
N PRO A 253 2.60 -1.13 14.76
CA PRO A 253 3.48 -2.29 14.73
C PRO A 253 3.96 -2.57 13.31
N GLN A 254 5.22 -2.98 13.15
CA GLN A 254 5.75 -3.37 11.85
C GLN A 254 5.65 -4.89 11.63
N CYS A 255 5.44 -5.28 10.39
CA CYS A 255 5.58 -6.67 9.95
C CYS A 255 7.05 -7.08 9.96
N ILE A 256 7.38 -8.19 10.61
CA ILE A 256 8.77 -8.70 10.67
C ILE A 256 9.33 -9.03 9.28
N LEU A 257 8.51 -9.52 8.37
CA LEU A 257 8.95 -9.96 7.04
C LEU A 257 9.23 -8.79 6.09
N CYS A 258 8.24 -7.91 5.90
CA CYS A 258 8.34 -6.85 4.91
C CYS A 258 8.82 -5.50 5.50
N LYS A 259 8.95 -5.42 6.84
CA LYS A 259 9.34 -4.23 7.59
C LYS A 259 8.46 -3.01 7.30
N ARG A 260 7.16 -3.22 7.01
CA ARG A 260 6.16 -2.16 6.81
C ARG A 260 5.14 -2.13 7.96
N PRO A 261 4.46 -1.01 8.22
CA PRO A 261 3.43 -0.92 9.25
C PRO A 261 2.27 -1.89 8.97
N ILE A 262 1.71 -2.46 10.02
CA ILE A 262 0.50 -3.28 10.00
C ILE A 262 -0.67 -2.37 10.34
N ILE A 263 -1.43 -2.02 9.31
CA ILE A 263 -2.59 -1.17 9.45
C ILE A 263 -3.71 -1.93 10.14
N VAL A 264 -4.06 -3.12 9.63
CA VAL A 264 -5.25 -3.87 10.05
C VAL A 264 -4.87 -5.02 10.98
N SER A 265 -4.74 -4.70 12.26
CA SER A 265 -4.27 -5.68 13.25
C SER A 265 -5.13 -6.94 13.37
N ARG A 266 -6.45 -6.83 13.19
CA ARG A 266 -7.37 -7.97 13.26
C ARG A 266 -7.15 -8.98 12.13
N LEU A 267 -6.50 -8.56 11.05
CA LEU A 267 -6.14 -9.41 9.90
C LEU A 267 -4.63 -9.72 9.91
N SER A 268 -3.92 -9.33 10.96
CA SER A 268 -2.49 -9.60 11.11
C SER A 268 -2.27 -10.82 11.99
N PHE A 269 -1.17 -11.52 11.73
CA PHE A 269 -0.73 -12.60 12.59
C PHE A 269 0.20 -12.04 13.67
N THR A 270 -0.05 -12.36 14.94
CA THR A 270 0.83 -11.98 16.06
C THR A 270 1.28 -13.23 16.79
N CYS A 271 2.60 -13.46 16.83
CA CYS A 271 3.17 -14.57 17.57
C CYS A 271 2.93 -14.38 19.08
N GLU A 272 2.40 -15.40 19.75
CA GLU A 272 2.05 -15.30 21.17
C GLU A 272 3.28 -15.18 22.08
N GLY A 273 4.37 -15.87 21.75
CA GLY A 273 5.58 -15.96 22.57
C GLY A 273 6.45 -14.71 22.52
N CYS A 274 6.71 -14.16 21.33
CA CYS A 274 7.55 -12.96 21.18
C CYS A 274 6.82 -11.71 20.72
N ARG A 275 5.49 -11.77 20.54
CA ARG A 275 4.65 -10.64 20.10
C ARG A 275 5.04 -10.03 18.75
N SER A 276 5.82 -10.75 17.95
CA SER A 276 6.16 -10.35 16.59
C SER A 276 4.91 -10.38 15.71
N CYS A 277 4.70 -9.30 14.94
CA CYS A 277 3.54 -9.16 14.08
C CYS A 277 3.91 -9.37 12.60
N TYR A 278 2.97 -9.89 11.82
CA TYR A 278 3.12 -10.21 10.41
C TYR A 278 1.84 -9.84 9.66
N HIS A 279 1.96 -9.26 8.46
CA HIS A 279 0.80 -9.16 7.56
C HIS A 279 0.33 -10.56 7.17
N ALA A 280 -0.99 -10.80 7.11
CA ALA A 280 -1.52 -12.06 6.58
C ALA A 280 -0.94 -12.41 5.20
N ASN A 281 -0.92 -11.45 4.27
CA ASN A 281 -0.36 -11.68 2.93
C ASN A 281 1.16 -11.96 2.93
N CYS A 282 1.91 -11.49 3.93
CA CYS A 282 3.33 -11.82 4.05
C CYS A 282 3.52 -13.25 4.56
N MET A 283 2.71 -13.69 5.52
CA MET A 283 2.71 -15.06 6.02
C MET A 283 2.32 -16.05 4.92
N LEU A 284 1.23 -15.79 4.20
CA LEU A 284 0.76 -16.66 3.11
C LEU A 284 1.80 -16.86 2.00
N ARG A 285 2.70 -15.89 1.79
CA ARG A 285 3.78 -16.00 0.79
C ARG A 285 4.99 -16.81 1.28
N GLN A 286 5.20 -16.93 2.58
CA GLN A 286 6.28 -17.75 3.16
C GLN A 286 5.83 -19.20 3.36
N LEU A 287 4.53 -19.41 3.61
CA LEU A 287 3.89 -20.71 3.71
C LEU A 287 3.80 -21.38 2.32
N GLU A 288 4.87 -22.04 1.88
CA GLU A 288 4.71 -23.18 0.97
C GLU A 288 4.05 -24.31 1.80
N PHE A 289 2.71 -24.32 1.87
CA PHE A 289 1.96 -25.37 2.57
C PHE A 289 2.35 -26.77 2.04
N PRO A 290 2.59 -27.80 2.87
CA PRO A 290 2.42 -27.86 4.33
C PRO A 290 3.76 -28.14 5.05
N ALA A 291 4.24 -27.21 5.86
CA ALA A 291 5.29 -27.47 6.84
C ALA A 291 5.13 -26.48 7.99
N GLU A 292 5.16 -27.00 9.21
CA GLU A 292 5.17 -26.29 10.49
C GLU A 292 5.85 -24.92 10.40
N CYS A 293 5.07 -23.85 10.53
CA CYS A 293 5.62 -22.50 10.46
C CYS A 293 6.13 -22.10 11.84
N SER A 294 7.42 -21.83 11.97
CA SER A 294 7.98 -21.25 13.20
C SER A 294 8.11 -19.73 13.08
N CYS A 295 7.88 -19.03 14.20
CA CYS A 295 8.14 -17.60 14.28
C CYS A 295 9.62 -17.32 13.99
N GLU A 296 9.94 -16.46 13.00
CA GLU A 296 11.34 -16.12 12.64
C GLU A 296 12.16 -15.56 13.82
N ASN A 297 11.49 -15.08 14.87
CA ASN A 297 12.13 -14.43 16.01
C ASN A 297 12.26 -15.32 17.26
N CYS A 298 11.43 -16.35 17.41
CA CYS A 298 11.45 -17.17 18.64
C CYS A 298 11.16 -18.67 18.43
N ASP A 299 11.13 -19.13 17.18
CA ASP A 299 10.92 -20.52 16.78
C ASP A 299 9.64 -21.18 17.30
N GLN A 300 8.71 -20.43 17.90
CA GLN A 300 7.41 -20.95 18.31
C GLN A 300 6.61 -21.35 17.06
N VAL A 301 6.04 -22.55 17.06
CA VAL A 301 5.11 -23.01 16.02
C VAL A 301 3.88 -22.11 16.04
N LEU A 302 3.57 -21.54 14.88
CA LEU A 302 2.44 -20.66 14.66
C LEU A 302 1.20 -21.51 14.44
N ASP A 303 0.14 -21.24 15.19
CA ASP A 303 -1.08 -22.04 15.17
C ASP A 303 -1.81 -21.94 13.82
N GLU A 304 -2.18 -23.08 13.24
CA GLU A 304 -2.76 -23.18 11.88
C GLU A 304 -4.23 -22.70 11.85
N GLU A 305 -4.96 -22.80 12.97
CA GLU A 305 -6.40 -22.51 13.04
C GLU A 305 -6.76 -21.07 12.66
N ILE A 306 -5.84 -20.10 12.84
CA ILE A 306 -6.05 -18.68 12.46
C ILE A 306 -6.08 -18.50 10.93
N ILE A 307 -5.53 -19.45 10.17
CA ILE A 307 -5.52 -19.40 8.70
C ILE A 307 -6.87 -19.83 8.13
N ASP A 308 -7.56 -20.76 8.80
CA ASP A 308 -8.81 -21.38 8.34
C ASP A 308 -10.07 -20.52 8.55
N ASP A 309 -10.10 -19.63 9.54
CA ASP A 309 -11.19 -18.67 9.77
C ASP A 309 -11.35 -17.63 8.65
N PHE A 310 -10.41 -17.62 7.71
CA PHE A 310 -10.57 -16.92 6.46
C PHE A 310 -10.96 -17.90 5.38
N GLN A 311 -12.28 -18.04 5.13
CA GLN A 311 -12.78 -18.78 3.97
C GLN A 311 -12.06 -18.32 2.70
N PHE A 312 -11.14 -19.17 2.23
CA PHE A 312 -10.54 -19.04 0.93
C PHE A 312 -11.62 -19.34 -0.11
N ASP A 313 -11.83 -18.41 -1.03
CA ASP A 313 -12.50 -18.74 -2.29
C ASP A 313 -11.47 -19.55 -3.11
N ILE A 314 -11.37 -20.84 -2.79
CA ILE A 314 -10.39 -21.80 -3.33
C ILE A 314 -10.47 -21.88 -4.87
N ASP A 315 -11.58 -21.44 -5.46
CA ASP A 315 -11.80 -21.43 -6.90
C ASP A 315 -10.93 -20.41 -7.66
N ASN A 316 -10.24 -19.49 -6.98
CA ASN A 316 -9.21 -18.63 -7.57
C ASN A 316 -7.81 -19.05 -7.10
N GLU A 317 -7.22 -20.05 -7.75
CA GLU A 317 -5.85 -20.53 -7.49
C GLU A 317 -4.83 -19.37 -7.44
N TYR A 318 -4.42 -19.00 -6.22
CA TYR A 318 -3.24 -18.19 -5.99
C TYR A 318 -2.00 -19.07 -6.25
N ILE A 319 -1.32 -18.85 -7.37
CA ILE A 319 -0.03 -19.51 -7.66
C ILE A 319 1.11 -18.58 -7.21
N PRO A 320 1.76 -18.83 -6.05
CA PRO A 320 2.89 -18.04 -5.62
C PRO A 320 4.05 -18.12 -6.64
N PRO A 321 4.83 -17.04 -6.84
CA PRO A 321 5.99 -17.07 -7.72
C PRO A 321 7.07 -18.00 -7.13
N LYS A 322 7.46 -19.04 -7.87
CA LYS A 322 8.59 -19.92 -7.52
C LYS A 322 9.86 -19.08 -7.35
N ARG A 323 10.40 -19.00 -6.12
CA ARG A 323 11.73 -18.42 -5.89
C ARG A 323 12.77 -19.35 -6.49
N GLY A 324 13.61 -18.82 -7.38
CA GLY A 324 14.85 -19.50 -7.78
C GLY A 324 15.71 -19.71 -6.53
N GLN A 325 16.09 -20.96 -6.27
CA GLN A 325 16.93 -21.32 -5.13
C GLN A 325 18.27 -20.59 -5.20
N ILE A 326 18.42 -19.53 -4.41
CA ILE A 326 19.74 -18.99 -4.09
C ILE A 326 20.30 -19.91 -3.01
N LYS A 327 21.19 -20.83 -3.41
CA LYS A 327 22.01 -21.60 -2.48
C LYS A 327 22.88 -20.64 -1.69
N VAL A 328 22.49 -20.35 -0.45
CA VAL A 328 23.36 -19.68 0.51
C VAL A 328 24.37 -20.72 0.99
N ASN A 329 25.54 -20.77 0.34
CA ASN A 329 26.69 -21.49 0.88
C ASN A 329 27.16 -20.75 2.14
N ARG A 330 26.81 -21.29 3.32
CA ARG A 330 27.46 -20.91 4.58
C ARG A 330 28.83 -21.59 4.65
N SER A 331 29.86 -20.91 4.17
CA SER A 331 31.24 -21.20 4.54
C SER A 331 31.69 -20.20 5.60
N GLY A 332 32.01 -20.68 6.80
CA GLY A 332 32.51 -19.88 7.89
C GLY A 332 33.89 -19.28 7.62
N TYR A 333 34.12 -18.10 8.17
CA TYR A 333 35.45 -17.53 8.36
C TYR A 333 35.55 -16.96 9.77
N ASN A 334 36.43 -17.58 10.56
CA ASN A 334 37.08 -16.96 11.71
C ASN A 334 38.10 -15.93 11.19
N ALA A 335 38.17 -14.75 11.82
CA ALA A 335 39.40 -14.11 12.31
C ALA A 335 39.19 -12.60 12.64
N SER A 336 39.45 -12.27 13.90
CA SER A 336 40.39 -11.24 14.36
C SER A 336 40.24 -9.76 13.96
N ASN A 337 39.99 -8.95 14.99
CA ASN A 337 40.50 -7.61 15.30
C ASN A 337 41.44 -6.92 14.27
N ASN A 338 41.11 -5.68 13.89
CA ASN A 338 42.02 -4.55 14.10
C ASN A 338 41.32 -3.19 13.98
N ALA A 339 41.88 -2.24 14.72
CA ALA A 339 41.38 -0.91 15.00
C ALA A 339 41.68 0.13 13.91
N SER A 340 40.99 1.27 14.06
CA SER A 340 41.33 2.64 13.64
C SER A 340 41.18 3.02 12.16
N SER A 341 40.31 4.00 11.90
CA SER A 341 40.73 5.32 11.39
C SER A 341 39.55 6.28 11.34
N ASN A 342 39.63 7.33 12.17
CA ASN A 342 38.90 8.58 12.02
C ASN A 342 39.17 9.18 10.63
N GLN A 343 38.14 9.67 9.93
CA GLN A 343 38.20 10.95 9.20
C GLN A 343 36.79 11.57 9.03
N PRO A 344 36.68 12.91 9.10
CA PRO A 344 35.41 13.63 9.13
C PRO A 344 34.92 14.04 7.74
N PHE A 345 33.59 14.13 7.59
CA PHE A 345 32.91 14.67 6.41
C PHE A 345 33.12 16.19 6.26
N PRO A 346 33.27 16.72 5.03
CA PRO A 346 33.33 18.16 4.81
C PRO A 346 31.93 18.78 4.72
N PHE A 347 31.79 19.91 5.40
CA PHE A 347 30.66 20.83 5.36
C PHE A 347 30.43 21.40 3.94
N LEU A 348 29.18 21.37 3.48
CA LEU A 348 28.73 22.17 2.35
C LEU A 348 28.35 23.57 2.87
N ARG A 349 28.95 24.61 2.26
CA ARG A 349 28.58 26.01 2.44
C ARG A 349 27.45 26.36 1.49
N ASP A 350 26.49 27.11 2.03
CA ASP A 350 25.44 27.79 1.29
C ASP A 350 26.01 28.87 0.36
N ASN A 351 25.37 29.01 -0.80
CA ASN A 351 25.29 30.24 -1.59
C ASN A 351 23.86 30.36 -2.14
#